data_AF-A0A6V7PAY7-F1
#
_entry.id   AF-A0A6V7PAY7-F1
#
_cell.length_a   1.000
_cell.length_b   1.000
_cell.length_c   1.000
_cell.angle_alpha   90.00
_cell.angle_beta   90.00
_cell.angle_gamma   90.00
#
_symmetry.space_group_name_H-M   'P 1'
#
loop_
_entity.id
_entity.type
_entity.pdbx_description
1 polymer ?
#
loop_
_entity_poly.entity_id
_entity_poly.type
_entity_poly.pdbx_seq_one_letter_code
_entity_poly.pdbx_strand_id
1 'polypeptide(L)'
;MRDDGKASKESDVYSFGIVALEIACGRRPVEPKEEPGRARLLPWAWEMHGRNAIQEAADDRLNKAFDEAELGRLVAVGLWCAHPDWTLRPSIRQAVAVLKFESPPPVLPPKMPVPVYFVPPIGYHGLSGAASSIADAGDSAFGTSSSSDRLLES
;
A
#
# COMPACT_ATOMS: atom_id res chain seq x y z
N MET A 1 17.27 -9.18 -7.86
CA MET A 1 16.07 -9.91 -7.42
C MET A 1 16.23 -11.39 -7.75
N ARG A 2 15.94 -12.29 -6.82
CA ARG A 2 15.56 -13.67 -7.14
C ARG A 2 14.08 -13.81 -6.80
N ASP A 3 13.23 -13.67 -7.81
CA ASP A 3 11.89 -14.25 -7.77
C ASP A 3 12.00 -15.74 -8.13
N ASP A 4 12.70 -16.48 -7.26
CA ASP A 4 12.48 -17.91 -7.19
C ASP A 4 11.15 -18.04 -6.42
N GLY A 5 10.11 -18.61 -7.05
CA GLY A 5 8.77 -18.82 -6.44
C GLY A 5 8.78 -19.87 -5.32
N LYS A 6 9.62 -19.65 -4.31
CA LYS A 6 10.13 -20.63 -3.38
C LYS A 6 9.65 -20.25 -1.98
N ALA A 7 8.78 -21.09 -1.42
CA ALA A 7 8.24 -20.90 -0.08
C ALA A 7 9.37 -20.67 0.94
N SER A 8 9.22 -19.63 1.75
CA SER A 8 10.15 -19.25 2.81
C SER A 8 9.36 -19.07 4.12
N LYS A 9 10.05 -19.11 5.26
CA LYS A 9 9.40 -18.93 6.57
C LYS A 9 8.71 -17.55 6.65
N GLU A 10 9.25 -16.58 5.94
CA GLU A 10 8.80 -15.20 5.87
C GLU A 10 7.58 -15.04 4.95
N SER A 11 7.42 -15.87 3.91
CA SER A 11 6.17 -15.94 3.14
C SER A 11 5.06 -16.64 3.91
N ASP A 12 5.40 -17.68 4.68
CA ASP A 12 4.44 -18.40 5.53
C ASP A 12 3.93 -17.49 6.66
N VAL A 13 4.82 -16.74 7.31
CA VAL A 13 4.46 -15.71 8.31
C VAL A 13 3.59 -14.62 7.71
N TYR A 14 3.90 -14.13 6.49
CA TYR A 14 3.04 -13.16 5.82
C TYR A 14 1.63 -13.70 5.58
N SER A 15 1.53 -14.95 5.11
CA SER A 15 0.25 -15.62 4.82
C SER A 15 -0.56 -15.83 6.11
N PHE A 16 0.11 -16.21 7.21
CA PHE A 16 -0.49 -16.23 8.54
C PHE A 16 -1.01 -14.86 8.98
N GLY A 17 -0.26 -13.78 8.74
CA GLY A 17 -0.68 -12.41 9.06
C GLY A 17 -1.95 -11.99 8.31
N ILE A 18 -2.04 -12.33 7.01
CA ILE A 18 -3.24 -12.08 6.20
C ILE A 18 -4.45 -12.86 6.74
N VAL A 19 -4.28 -14.15 7.08
CA VAL A 19 -5.36 -14.98 7.66
C VAL A 19 -5.81 -14.45 9.04
N ALA A 20 -4.88 -13.98 9.87
CA ALA A 20 -5.20 -13.37 11.16
C ALA A 20 -6.06 -12.10 10.99
N LEU A 21 -5.77 -11.27 9.98
CA LEU A 21 -6.59 -10.10 9.65
C LEU A 21 -7.94 -10.50 9.03
N GLU A 22 -8.00 -11.54 8.20
CA GLU A 22 -9.26 -12.04 7.63
C GLU A 22 -10.20 -12.56 8.71
N ILE A 23 -9.67 -13.27 9.72
CA ILE A 23 -10.41 -13.71 10.90
C ILE A 23 -10.86 -12.53 11.76
N ALA A 24 -9.98 -11.57 12.04
CA ALA A 24 -10.30 -10.40 12.86
C ALA A 24 -11.41 -9.53 12.23
N CYS A 25 -11.37 -9.37 10.91
CA CYS A 25 -12.22 -8.43 10.19
C CYS A 25 -13.43 -9.06 9.47
N GLY A 26 -13.51 -10.39 9.36
CA GLY A 26 -14.58 -11.08 8.61
C GLY A 26 -14.58 -10.80 7.10
N ARG A 27 -13.47 -10.25 6.57
CA ARG A 27 -13.35 -9.74 5.21
C ARG A 27 -12.26 -10.47 4.43
N ARG A 28 -12.56 -10.81 3.18
CA ARG A 28 -11.60 -11.49 2.29
C ARG A 28 -10.38 -10.60 2.01
N PRO A 29 -9.17 -11.17 1.80
CA PRO A 29 -7.94 -10.40 1.58
C PRO A 29 -7.98 -9.45 0.38
N VAL A 30 -8.76 -9.81 -0.64
CA VAL A 30 -9.02 -9.01 -1.85
C VAL A 30 -10.51 -9.12 -2.20
N GLU A 31 -11.19 -7.99 -2.32
CA GLU A 31 -12.59 -7.91 -2.73
C GLU A 31 -12.74 -6.82 -3.81
N PRO A 32 -12.67 -7.17 -5.12
CA PRO A 32 -12.62 -6.18 -6.20
C PRO A 32 -13.89 -5.33 -6.41
N LYS A 33 -14.96 -5.63 -5.66
CA LYS A 33 -16.24 -4.90 -5.70
C LYS A 33 -16.34 -3.81 -4.64
N GLU A 34 -15.39 -3.73 -3.73
CA GLU A 34 -15.29 -2.68 -2.72
C GLU A 34 -14.62 -1.43 -3.27
N GLU A 35 -14.78 -0.31 -2.56
CA GLU A 35 -14.09 0.95 -2.86
C GLU A 35 -12.56 0.74 -2.95
N PRO A 36 -11.82 1.49 -3.80
CA PRO A 36 -10.39 1.26 -4.03
C PRO A 36 -9.53 1.24 -2.75
N GLY A 37 -9.88 2.04 -1.74
CA GLY A 37 -9.21 2.05 -0.44
C GLY A 37 -9.52 0.84 0.46
N ARG A 38 -10.61 0.10 0.20
CA ARG A 38 -11.07 -1.07 0.96
C ARG A 38 -10.90 -2.40 0.22
N ALA A 39 -10.64 -2.38 -1.09
CA ALA A 39 -10.52 -3.55 -1.96
C ALA A 39 -9.36 -4.50 -1.59
N ARG A 40 -8.37 -4.05 -0.81
CA ARG A 40 -7.30 -4.87 -0.24
C ARG A 40 -7.35 -4.79 1.28
N LEU A 41 -7.38 -5.93 1.95
CA LEU A 41 -7.52 -6.02 3.40
C LEU A 41 -6.36 -5.36 4.17
N LEU A 42 -5.11 -5.67 3.81
CA LEU A 42 -3.93 -5.20 4.55
C LEU A 42 -3.78 -3.66 4.61
N PRO A 43 -3.84 -2.90 3.49
CA PRO A 43 -3.76 -1.44 3.54
C PRO A 43 -4.89 -0.82 4.38
N TRP A 44 -6.12 -1.33 4.24
CA TRP A 44 -7.28 -0.86 4.99
C TRP A 44 -7.15 -1.19 6.49
N ALA A 45 -6.75 -2.40 6.87
CA ALA A 45 -6.54 -2.77 8.27
C ALA A 45 -5.45 -1.91 8.93
N TRP A 46 -4.40 -1.55 8.18
CA TRP A 46 -3.37 -0.61 8.65
C TRP A 46 -3.93 0.80 8.87
N GLU A 47 -4.80 1.27 7.99
CA GLU A 47 -5.49 2.56 8.12
C GLU A 47 -6.40 2.58 9.36
N MET A 48 -7.16 1.51 9.62
CA MET A 48 -8.00 1.38 10.81
C MET A 48 -7.16 1.34 12.10
N HIS A 49 -6.04 0.61 12.11
CA HIS A 49 -5.06 0.65 13.21
C HIS A 49 -4.50 2.06 13.42
N GLY A 50 -4.08 2.74 12.35
CA GLY A 50 -3.54 4.10 12.39
C GLY A 50 -4.51 5.16 12.92
N ARG A 51 -5.81 4.89 12.83
CA ARG A 51 -6.90 5.74 13.37
C ARG A 51 -7.35 5.34 14.79
N ASN A 52 -6.77 4.29 15.39
CA ASN A 52 -7.30 3.62 16.59
C ASN A 52 -8.76 3.13 16.45
N ALA A 53 -9.21 2.86 15.22
CA ALA A 53 -10.57 2.46 14.88
C ALA A 53 -10.72 0.93 14.72
N ILE A 54 -9.89 0.13 15.41
CA ILE A 54 -9.83 -1.34 15.23
C ILE A 54 -11.18 -2.01 15.57
N GLN A 55 -11.94 -1.46 16.51
CA GLN A 55 -13.28 -1.95 16.86
C GLN A 55 -14.28 -1.84 15.70
N GLU A 56 -14.16 -0.80 14.85
CA GLU A 56 -14.96 -0.62 13.63
C GLU A 56 -14.49 -1.55 12.48
N ALA A 57 -13.34 -2.19 12.65
CA ALA A 57 -12.76 -3.12 11.69
C ALA A 57 -13.03 -4.60 12.03
N ALA A 58 -13.77 -4.89 13.11
CA ALA A 58 -14.09 -6.26 13.54
C ALA A 58 -15.07 -6.97 12.58
N ASP A 59 -15.09 -8.30 12.56
CA ASP A 59 -16.15 -9.08 11.86
C ASP A 59 -17.53 -8.70 12.42
N ASP A 60 -18.38 -8.09 11.58
CA ASP A 60 -19.76 -7.71 11.90
C ASP A 60 -20.58 -8.89 12.48
N ARG A 61 -20.25 -10.12 12.09
CA ARG A 61 -20.92 -11.36 12.56
C ARG A 61 -20.69 -11.62 14.04
N LEU A 62 -19.65 -11.05 14.64
CA LEU A 62 -19.41 -11.09 16.09
C LEU A 62 -20.39 -10.19 16.85
N ASN A 63 -21.12 -9.27 16.20
CA ASN A 63 -22.13 -8.40 16.82
C ASN A 63 -21.62 -7.67 18.08
N LYS A 64 -20.35 -7.22 18.07
CA LYS A 64 -19.63 -6.61 19.21
C LYS A 64 -19.44 -7.52 20.44
N ALA A 65 -19.67 -8.82 20.33
CA ALA A 65 -19.37 -9.81 21.37
C ALA A 65 -17.93 -10.33 21.22
N PHE A 66 -16.95 -9.44 21.44
CA PHE A 66 -15.51 -9.75 21.46
C PHE A 66 -14.80 -8.99 22.58
N ASP A 67 -13.66 -9.51 23.03
CA ASP A 67 -12.75 -8.75 23.91
C ASP A 67 -11.90 -7.78 23.07
N GLU A 68 -11.88 -6.51 23.47
CA GLU A 68 -11.18 -5.46 22.72
C GLU A 68 -9.64 -5.63 22.74
N ALA A 69 -9.09 -6.16 23.83
CA ALA A 69 -7.65 -6.40 23.97
C ALA A 69 -7.21 -7.64 23.17
N GLU A 70 -8.05 -8.68 23.09
CA GLU A 70 -7.85 -9.81 22.17
C GLU A 70 -7.90 -9.37 20.71
N LEU A 71 -8.92 -8.59 20.31
CA LEU A 71 -9.05 -8.08 18.94
C LEU A 71 -7.87 -7.18 18.56
N GLY A 72 -7.55 -6.19 19.40
CA GLY A 72 -6.43 -5.26 19.16
C GLY A 72 -5.09 -5.99 19.02
N ARG A 73 -4.87 -7.02 19.84
CA ARG A 73 -3.68 -7.89 19.79
C ARG A 73 -3.65 -8.76 18.53
N LEU A 74 -4.78 -9.35 18.13
CA LEU A 74 -4.88 -10.14 16.90
C LEU A 74 -4.56 -9.29 15.66
N VAL A 75 -5.12 -8.06 15.59
CA VAL A 75 -4.85 -7.12 14.50
C VAL A 75 -3.39 -6.64 14.52
N ALA A 76 -2.83 -6.29 15.68
CA ALA A 76 -1.42 -5.89 15.78
C ALA A 76 -0.46 -7.01 15.35
N VAL A 77 -0.73 -8.27 15.73
CA VAL A 77 0.05 -9.43 15.26
C VAL A 77 -0.16 -9.68 13.76
N GLY A 78 -1.40 -9.56 13.27
CA GLY A 78 -1.72 -9.69 11.84
C GLY A 78 -0.93 -8.71 10.97
N LEU A 79 -0.92 -7.42 11.34
CA LEU A 79 -0.17 -6.35 10.66
C LEU A 79 1.36 -6.56 10.76
N TRP A 80 1.86 -7.02 11.91
CA TRP A 80 3.29 -7.29 12.10
C TRP A 80 3.78 -8.49 11.29
N CYS A 81 2.99 -9.56 11.22
CA CYS A 81 3.25 -10.72 10.37
C CYS A 81 3.15 -10.37 8.87
N ALA A 82 2.16 -9.54 8.50
CA ALA A 82 1.94 -9.08 7.13
C ALA A 82 2.80 -7.86 6.73
N HIS A 83 3.86 -7.54 7.49
CA HIS A 83 4.69 -6.36 7.25
C HIS A 83 5.29 -6.35 5.82
N PRO A 84 5.27 -5.22 5.08
CA PRO A 84 5.76 -5.16 3.70
C PRO A 84 7.24 -5.55 3.57
N ASP A 85 8.09 -5.00 4.44
CA ASP A 85 9.47 -5.46 4.63
C ASP A 85 9.47 -6.80 5.38
N TRP A 86 10.08 -7.82 4.75
CA TRP A 86 10.17 -9.18 5.30
C TRP A 86 11.14 -9.30 6.48
N THR A 87 12.12 -8.39 6.59
CA THR A 87 13.12 -8.39 7.67
C THR A 87 12.54 -7.96 9.02
N LEU A 88 11.41 -7.22 8.99
CA LEU A 88 10.71 -6.72 10.17
C LEU A 88 9.57 -7.66 10.64
N ARG A 89 9.31 -8.75 9.91
CA ARG A 89 8.32 -9.76 10.31
C ARG A 89 8.82 -10.58 11.51
N PRO A 90 7.96 -10.94 12.47
CA PRO A 90 8.34 -11.79 13.58
C PRO A 90 8.61 -13.23 13.13
N SER A 91 9.34 -13.99 13.96
CA SER A 91 9.20 -15.45 13.89
C SER A 91 7.80 -15.86 14.36
N ILE A 92 7.26 -16.95 13.79
CA ILE A 92 5.93 -17.46 14.19
C ILE A 92 5.84 -17.75 15.71
N ARG A 93 6.95 -18.08 16.37
CA ARG A 93 7.02 -18.27 17.83
C ARG A 93 6.77 -16.97 18.59
N GLN A 94 7.35 -15.85 18.14
CA GLN A 94 7.11 -14.52 18.74
C GLN A 94 5.66 -14.08 18.51
N ALA A 95 5.12 -14.27 17.30
CA ALA A 95 3.73 -13.96 16.99
C ALA A 95 2.76 -14.73 17.92
N VAL A 96 2.97 -16.03 18.10
CA VAL A 96 2.16 -16.87 19.00
C VAL A 96 2.32 -16.48 20.47
N ALA A 97 3.54 -16.15 20.94
CA ALA A 97 3.75 -15.67 22.31
C ALA A 97 3.01 -14.36 22.58
N VAL A 98 3.00 -13.43 21.61
CA VAL A 98 2.17 -12.22 21.71
C VAL A 98 0.70 -12.57 21.76
N LEU A 99 0.17 -13.42 20.87
CA LEU A 99 -1.25 -13.81 20.87
C LEU A 99 -1.70 -14.47 22.19
N LYS A 100 -0.82 -15.25 22.83
CA LYS A 100 -1.06 -15.90 24.13
C LYS A 100 -0.92 -14.99 25.34
N PHE A 101 -0.69 -13.68 25.15
CA PHE A 101 -0.39 -12.72 26.23
C PHE A 101 0.91 -13.02 26.99
N GLU A 102 1.78 -13.91 26.49
CA GLU A 102 3.10 -14.22 27.03
C GLU A 102 4.14 -13.10 26.71
N SER A 103 3.81 -12.21 25.76
CA SER A 103 4.63 -11.06 25.34
C SER A 103 3.77 -9.81 25.10
N PRO A 104 4.30 -8.58 25.31
CA PRO A 104 3.65 -7.37 24.85
C PRO A 104 3.51 -7.34 23.31
N PRO A 105 2.47 -6.69 22.77
CA PRO A 105 2.31 -6.50 21.33
C PRO A 105 3.38 -5.56 20.75
N PRO A 106 3.67 -5.67 19.43
CA PRO A 106 4.60 -4.77 18.75
C PRO A 106 4.04 -3.34 18.67
N VAL A 107 4.93 -2.35 18.75
CA VAL A 107 4.58 -0.95 18.41
C VAL A 107 4.72 -0.77 16.90
N LEU A 108 3.60 -0.61 16.21
CA LEU A 108 3.56 -0.43 14.75
C LEU A 108 3.39 1.03 14.36
N PRO A 109 3.98 1.50 13.23
CA PRO A 109 3.78 2.85 12.76
C PRO A 109 2.30 3.09 12.35
N PRO A 110 1.75 4.30 12.56
CA PRO A 110 0.34 4.59 12.28
C PRO A 110 0.02 4.66 10.77
N LYS A 111 1.02 4.61 9.90
CA LYS A 111 0.85 4.53 8.43
C LYS A 111 1.60 3.32 7.91
N MET A 112 1.02 2.63 6.93
CA MET A 112 1.66 1.48 6.30
C MET A 112 2.98 1.92 5.63
N PRO A 113 4.12 1.27 5.94
CA PRO A 113 5.37 1.55 5.26
C PRO A 113 5.23 1.31 3.76
N VAL A 114 5.75 2.24 2.94
CA VAL A 114 5.87 1.99 1.51
C VAL A 114 6.84 0.83 1.32
N PRO A 115 6.48 -0.24 0.57
CA PRO A 115 7.41 -1.33 0.31
C PRO A 115 8.66 -0.79 -0.38
N VAL A 116 9.83 -0.96 0.25
CA VAL A 116 11.13 -0.56 -0.31
C VAL A 116 11.60 -1.55 -1.38
N TYR A 117 10.77 -1.78 -2.40
CA TYR A 117 11.26 -2.29 -3.66
C TYR A 117 12.16 -1.21 -4.24
N PHE A 118 13.45 -1.54 -4.42
CA PHE A 118 14.40 -0.66 -5.08
C PHE A 118 13.84 -0.30 -6.46
N VAL A 119 13.35 0.93 -6.61
CA VAL A 119 13.01 1.49 -7.92
C VAL A 119 14.37 1.85 -8.53
N PRO A 120 14.92 1.06 -9.47
CA PRO A 120 16.12 1.50 -10.17
C PRO A 120 15.79 2.86 -10.81
N PRO A 121 16.70 3.86 -10.74
CA PRO A 121 16.46 5.13 -11.42
C PRO A 121 16.08 4.84 -12.87
N ILE A 122 14.95 5.37 -13.33
CA ILE A 122 14.59 5.30 -14.75
C ILE A 122 15.62 6.15 -15.48
N GLY A 123 16.66 5.48 -15.96
CA GLY A 123 17.69 6.08 -16.78
C GLY A 123 17.07 6.48 -18.10
N TYR A 124 16.81 7.79 -18.25
CA TYR A 124 16.45 8.38 -19.54
C TYR A 124 17.68 8.36 -20.47
N HIS A 125 18.00 7.17 -20.96
CA HIS A 125 19.06 6.95 -21.93
C HIS A 125 18.51 7.17 -23.34
N GLY A 126 18.67 8.40 -23.83
CA GLY A 126 18.55 8.85 -25.22
C GLY A 126 17.69 8.03 -26.19
N LEU A 127 16.49 8.52 -26.49
CA LEU A 127 15.82 8.25 -27.76
C LEU A 127 16.56 8.97 -28.90
N SER A 128 17.72 8.44 -29.30
CA SER A 128 18.34 8.73 -30.58
C SER A 128 17.71 7.81 -31.64
N GLY A 129 16.52 8.20 -32.11
CA GLY A 129 15.80 7.53 -33.18
C GLY A 129 15.58 8.52 -34.32
N ALA A 130 16.22 8.29 -35.46
CA ALA A 130 16.20 9.23 -36.58
C ALA A 130 14.80 9.37 -37.20
N ALA A 131 14.35 10.61 -37.38
CA ALA A 131 13.16 10.94 -38.15
C ALA A 131 13.57 11.42 -39.56
N SER A 132 13.59 10.49 -40.52
CA SER A 132 13.42 10.79 -41.95
C SER A 132 11.90 11.01 -42.19
N SER A 133 11.37 11.93 -42.98
CA SER A 133 11.88 12.95 -43.92
C SER A 133 10.92 14.18 -43.82
N ILE A 134 10.87 15.24 -44.64
CA ILE A 134 11.38 15.64 -45.97
C ILE A 134 11.75 17.15 -45.93
N ALA A 135 12.13 17.75 -47.07
CA ALA A 135 12.34 19.20 -47.23
C ALA A 135 11.59 19.76 -48.46
N ASP A 136 11.61 21.10 -48.59
CA ASP A 136 11.24 21.94 -49.77
C ASP A 136 9.74 22.30 -49.98
N ALA A 137 9.31 23.51 -50.42
CA ALA A 137 9.71 24.92 -50.18
C ALA A 137 8.61 25.91 -50.71
N GLY A 138 8.61 27.18 -50.24
CA GLY A 138 7.96 28.37 -50.87
C GLY A 138 6.42 28.52 -50.73
N ASP A 139 5.81 29.71 -50.77
CA ASP A 139 6.32 31.10 -50.82
C ASP A 139 5.25 32.17 -50.40
N SER A 140 5.68 33.42 -50.15
CA SER A 140 5.01 34.74 -50.24
C SER A 140 3.81 35.20 -49.33
N ALA A 141 4.19 35.85 -48.21
CA ALA A 141 3.89 37.23 -47.76
C ALA A 141 2.55 38.01 -47.99
N PHE A 142 2.01 38.59 -46.90
CA PHE A 142 1.40 39.94 -46.74
C PHE A 142 1.31 40.23 -45.20
N GLY A 143 1.85 41.31 -44.60
CA GLY A 143 1.34 42.70 -44.52
C GLY A 143 0.10 42.83 -43.59
N THR A 144 -0.06 43.74 -42.59
CA THR A 144 0.72 44.85 -41.98
C THR A 144 0.05 45.28 -40.64
N SER A 145 0.77 45.93 -39.70
CA SER A 145 0.27 46.83 -38.60
C SER A 145 -0.65 46.25 -37.48
N SER A 146 -0.83 46.83 -36.28
CA SER A 146 -0.04 47.72 -35.40
C SER A 146 -0.68 47.79 -33.99
N SER A 147 0.10 48.19 -32.98
CA SER A 147 -0.30 48.84 -31.71
C SER A 147 -0.76 48.02 -30.50
N SER A 148 -0.26 48.48 -29.35
CA SER A 148 -0.52 48.07 -27.96
C SER A 148 -1.96 48.31 -27.49
N ASP A 149 -2.37 47.64 -26.39
CA ASP A 149 -2.48 48.35 -25.11
C ASP A 149 -2.54 47.44 -23.86
N ARG A 150 -2.22 48.04 -22.71
CA ARG A 150 -2.38 47.47 -21.35
C ARG A 150 -3.63 48.03 -20.66
N LEU A 151 -4.18 47.29 -19.70
CA LEU A 151 -4.92 47.67 -18.45
C LEU A 151 -5.65 46.37 -18.01
N LEU A 152 -5.50 45.78 -16.83
CA LEU A 152 -5.63 46.22 -15.42
C LEU A 152 -7.09 46.46 -14.96
N GLU A 153 -7.40 45.91 -13.78
CA GLU A 153 -8.66 45.99 -12.99
C GLU A 153 -9.87 45.18 -13.55
N SER A 154 -10.70 44.52 -12.72
CA SER A 154 -10.75 44.41 -11.25
C SER A 154 -10.78 42.95 -10.77
#